data_AF-A5UVS8-F1
#
_entry.id   AF-A5UVS8-F1
#
_cell.length_a   1.000
_cell.length_b   1.000
_cell.length_c   1.000
_cell.angle_alpha   90.00
_cell.angle_beta   90.00
_cell.angle_gamma   90.00
#
_symmetry.space_group_name_H-M   'P 1'
#
loop_
_entity.id
_entity.type
_entity.pdbx_description
1 polymer ?
#
loop_
_entity_poly.entity_id
_entity_poly.type
_entity_poly.pdbx_seq_one_letter_code
_entity_poly.pdbx_strand_id
1 'polypeptide(L)'
;MALFAVYLVCALVGAWIAFWRAPEWPRYNLLLAIAAVPQIGQVLGIRISEMFVVSVVAMTLWCLCNYRIAGVPMVAVGAAFNALAMTWHGGAMPVRADILAELGYHFDPGVLLEGSKDVVVHHSPLWLLSDWIVISIGTFILIISPGDILVAGGVVMWLLFSRTAALERESSMLACHSASHAETRKNLIPGHSTRPALTRLALLAAADPALAERLLHDPFDVANAHPHYHVTLDANDRATLAAIRARARTVGEFLGELAAEVDGF
;
A
#
# COMPACT_ATOMS: atom_id res chain seq x y z
N MET A 1 15.50 31.95 7.27
CA MET A 1 16.52 31.54 6.27
C MET A 1 17.17 30.20 6.60
N ALA A 2 17.65 29.96 7.83
CA ALA A 2 18.31 28.71 8.21
C ALA A 2 17.41 27.44 8.12
N LEU A 3 16.19 27.50 8.65
CA LEU A 3 15.21 26.40 8.55
C LEU A 3 14.88 26.00 7.11
N PHE A 4 14.77 27.00 6.22
CA PHE A 4 14.53 26.77 4.80
C PHE A 4 15.69 25.99 4.14
N ALA A 5 16.93 26.29 4.50
CA ALA A 5 18.10 25.56 4.01
C ALA A 5 18.10 24.09 4.49
N VAL A 6 17.74 23.85 5.75
CA VAL A 6 17.61 22.48 6.29
C VAL A 6 16.52 21.71 5.52
N TYR A 7 15.34 22.30 5.34
CA TYR A 7 14.27 21.67 4.56
C TYR A 7 14.67 21.40 3.11
N LEU A 8 15.38 22.33 2.47
CA LEU A 8 15.88 22.16 1.11
C LEU A 8 16.85 20.99 1.01
N VAL A 9 17.81 20.88 1.94
CA VAL A 9 18.76 19.77 1.99
C VAL A 9 18.02 18.44 2.20
N CYS A 10 17.09 18.37 3.15
CA CYS A 10 16.28 17.18 3.37
C CYS A 10 15.47 16.78 2.13
N ALA A 11 14.88 17.77 1.42
CA ALA A 11 14.13 17.53 0.19
C ALA A 11 15.03 17.01 -0.94
N LEU A 12 16.24 17.58 -1.10
CA LEU A 12 17.21 17.13 -2.10
C LEU A 12 17.73 15.72 -1.82
N VAL A 13 18.04 15.41 -0.55
CA VAL A 13 18.44 14.05 -0.14
C VAL A 13 17.29 13.06 -0.37
N GLY A 14 16.06 13.43 -0.02
CA GLY A 14 14.87 12.62 -0.28
C GLY A 14 14.65 12.37 -1.78
N ALA A 15 14.80 13.40 -2.61
CA ALA A 15 14.71 13.31 -4.06
C ALA A 15 15.81 12.42 -4.66
N TRP A 16 17.04 12.52 -4.14
CA TRP A 16 18.15 11.66 -4.54
C TRP A 16 17.88 10.19 -4.21
N ILE A 17 17.40 9.90 -3.00
CA ILE A 17 17.04 8.54 -2.58
C ILE A 17 15.88 8.02 -3.46
N ALA A 18 14.86 8.83 -3.70
CA ALA A 18 13.72 8.47 -4.55
C ALA A 18 14.12 8.25 -6.02
N PHE A 19 15.13 8.98 -6.53
CA PHE A 19 15.68 8.78 -7.86
C PHE A 19 16.37 7.42 -8.00
N TRP A 20 17.14 7.02 -6.98
CA TRP A 20 17.80 5.71 -6.96
C TRP A 20 16.84 4.55 -6.66
N ARG A 21 15.81 4.81 -5.87
CA ARG A 21 14.83 3.81 -5.44
C ARG A 21 13.47 4.45 -5.26
N ALA A 22 12.64 4.35 -6.30
CA ALA A 22 11.27 4.86 -6.25
C ALA A 22 10.47 4.22 -5.09
N PRO A 23 10.03 5.01 -4.09
CA PRO A 23 9.21 4.51 -3.00
C PRO A 23 7.79 4.21 -3.48
N GLU A 24 7.04 3.43 -2.70
CA GLU A 24 5.61 3.28 -2.92
C GLU A 24 4.91 4.62 -2.66
N TRP A 25 4.20 5.14 -3.66
CA TRP A 25 3.54 6.43 -3.55
C TRP A 25 2.30 6.32 -2.66
N PRO A 26 2.20 7.12 -1.60
CA PRO A 26 0.99 7.16 -0.79
C PRO A 26 -0.19 7.66 -1.62
N ARG A 27 -1.38 7.15 -1.27
CA ARG A 27 -2.65 7.53 -1.86
C ARG A 27 -3.18 8.79 -1.17
N TYR A 28 -4.03 9.53 -1.87
CA TYR A 28 -4.74 10.69 -1.34
C TYR A 28 -3.83 11.82 -0.83
N ASN A 29 -2.76 12.15 -1.56
CA ASN A 29 -1.82 13.23 -1.20
C ASN A 29 -2.47 14.61 -1.03
N LEU A 30 -3.68 14.80 -1.58
CA LEU A 30 -4.48 16.00 -1.37
C LEU A 30 -4.89 16.16 0.11
N LEU A 31 -5.11 15.07 0.85
CA LEU A 31 -5.34 15.12 2.30
C LEU A 31 -4.11 15.65 3.05
N LEU A 32 -2.91 15.29 2.61
CA LEU A 32 -1.67 15.82 3.18
C LEU A 32 -1.54 17.33 2.90
N ALA A 33 -1.91 17.77 1.70
CA ALA A 33 -1.95 19.20 1.36
C ALA A 33 -2.97 19.96 2.21
N ILE A 34 -4.18 19.41 2.37
CA ILE A 34 -5.20 19.97 3.28
C ILE A 34 -4.67 20.04 4.71
N ALA A 35 -3.93 19.02 5.18
CA ALA A 35 -3.34 19.03 6.51
C ALA A 35 -2.23 20.07 6.68
N ALA A 36 -1.48 20.36 5.63
CA ALA A 36 -0.36 21.30 5.65
C ALA A 36 -0.80 22.78 5.60
N VAL A 37 -1.90 23.10 4.90
CA VAL A 37 -2.36 24.49 4.72
C VAL A 37 -2.61 25.22 6.06
N PRO A 38 -3.31 24.64 7.06
CA PRO A 38 -3.42 25.23 8.39
C PRO A 38 -2.11 25.49 9.10
N GLN A 39 -1.12 24.60 8.94
CA GLN A 39 0.19 24.74 9.58
C GLN A 39 0.93 25.93 8.98
N ILE A 40 0.86 26.11 7.66
CA ILE A 40 1.39 27.29 6.96
C ILE A 40 0.65 28.55 7.42
N GLY A 41 -0.68 28.50 7.52
CA GLY A 41 -1.49 29.60 8.02
C GLY A 41 -1.09 30.04 9.43
N GLN A 42 -0.86 29.10 10.34
CA GLN A 42 -0.39 29.39 11.69
C GLN A 42 0.99 30.07 11.71
N VAL A 43 1.93 29.62 10.89
CA VAL A 43 3.27 30.24 10.76
C VAL A 43 3.15 31.67 10.21
N LEU A 44 2.18 31.92 9.33
CA LEU A 44 1.87 33.26 8.79
C LEU A 44 1.04 34.13 9.74
N GLY A 45 0.76 33.67 10.96
CA GLY A 45 0.00 34.41 11.97
C GLY A 45 -1.53 34.34 11.80
N ILE A 46 -2.05 33.56 10.85
CA ILE A 46 -3.49 33.35 10.65
C ILE A 46 -3.92 32.19 11.57
N ARG A 47 -4.55 32.52 12.69
CA ARG A 47 -5.07 31.53 13.65
C ARG A 47 -6.59 31.46 13.61
N ILE A 48 -7.06 30.32 13.12
CA ILE A 48 -8.46 29.91 13.19
C ILE A 48 -8.42 28.53 13.88
N SER A 49 -9.00 28.42 15.07
CA SER A 49 -8.91 27.21 15.92
C SER A 49 -9.43 25.96 15.21
N GLU A 50 -10.41 26.13 14.32
CA GLU A 50 -11.01 25.08 13.50
C GLU A 50 -10.01 24.48 12.50
N MET A 51 -9.02 25.26 12.05
CA MET A 51 -8.02 24.77 11.08
C MET A 51 -7.12 23.69 11.68
N PHE A 52 -6.87 23.72 12.99
CA PHE A 52 -6.13 22.65 13.68
C PHE A 52 -6.90 21.32 13.62
N VAL A 53 -8.21 21.36 13.86
CA VAL A 53 -9.06 20.15 13.78
C VAL A 53 -9.05 19.59 12.36
N VAL A 54 -9.16 20.46 11.35
CA VAL A 54 -9.06 20.06 9.93
C VAL A 54 -7.73 19.38 9.64
N SER A 55 -6.60 19.92 10.13
CA SER A 55 -5.29 19.27 9.97
C SER A 55 -5.22 17.89 10.60
N VAL A 56 -5.68 17.77 11.85
CA VAL A 56 -5.64 16.49 12.57
C VAL A 56 -6.49 15.45 11.85
N VAL A 57 -7.74 15.80 11.50
CA VAL A 57 -8.65 14.89 10.79
C VAL A 57 -8.07 14.48 9.43
N ALA A 58 -7.58 15.42 8.62
CA ALA A 58 -7.01 15.13 7.31
C ALA A 58 -5.77 14.24 7.42
N MET A 59 -4.88 14.50 8.40
CA MET A 59 -3.70 13.68 8.65
C MET A 59 -4.07 12.28 9.14
N THR A 60 -5.03 12.16 10.06
CA THR A 60 -5.51 10.87 10.55
C THR A 60 -6.11 10.04 9.41
N LEU A 61 -6.97 10.63 8.58
CA LEU A 61 -7.54 9.96 7.41
C LEU A 61 -6.45 9.52 6.43
N TRP A 62 -5.46 10.39 6.16
CA TRP A 62 -4.34 10.03 5.29
C TRP A 62 -3.53 8.85 5.85
N CYS A 63 -3.21 8.86 7.15
CA CYS A 63 -2.53 7.74 7.81
C CYS A 63 -3.37 6.45 7.76
N LEU A 64 -4.69 6.53 7.98
CA LEU A 64 -5.59 5.38 7.91
C LEU A 64 -5.71 4.81 6.49
N CYS A 65 -5.70 5.65 5.46
CA CYS A 65 -5.70 5.17 4.08
C CYS A 65 -4.37 4.55 3.65
N ASN A 66 -3.26 4.91 4.33
CA ASN A 66 -1.90 4.53 3.97
C ASN A 66 -1.19 3.66 5.02
N TYR A 67 -1.92 3.15 6.04
CA TYR A 67 -1.34 2.43 7.18
C TYR A 67 -0.53 1.18 6.79
N ARG A 68 -0.77 0.65 5.59
CA ARG A 68 -0.10 -0.54 5.05
C ARG A 68 1.29 -0.22 4.49
N ILE A 69 1.62 1.04 4.25
CA ILE A 69 2.92 1.46 3.70
C ILE A 69 3.94 1.47 4.85
N ALA A 70 5.12 0.89 4.61
CA ALA A 70 6.20 0.89 5.60
C ALA A 70 6.55 2.34 5.99
N GLY A 71 6.72 2.61 7.29
CA GLY A 71 6.99 3.95 7.81
C GLY A 71 5.76 4.78 8.17
N VAL A 72 4.62 4.61 7.48
CA VAL A 72 3.40 5.37 7.77
C VAL A 72 2.85 5.14 9.18
N PRO A 73 2.83 3.91 9.74
CA PRO A 73 2.44 3.72 11.14
C PRO A 73 3.30 4.51 12.13
N MET A 74 4.61 4.61 11.88
CA MET A 74 5.53 5.37 12.73
C MET A 74 5.27 6.88 12.60
N VAL A 75 5.00 7.37 11.38
CA VAL A 75 4.52 8.75 11.15
C VAL A 75 3.22 9.01 11.90
N ALA A 76 2.27 8.08 11.86
CA ALA A 76 0.98 8.23 12.52
C ALA A 76 1.12 8.34 14.05
N VAL A 77 1.97 7.51 14.66
CA VAL A 77 2.26 7.57 16.10
C VAL A 77 2.93 8.88 16.48
N GLY A 78 3.94 9.31 15.71
CA GLY A 78 4.61 10.60 15.96
C GLY A 78 3.65 11.79 15.82
N ALA A 79 2.84 11.80 14.76
CA ALA A 79 1.81 12.81 14.55
C ALA A 79 0.75 12.81 15.67
N ALA A 80 0.37 11.65 16.18
CA ALA A 80 -0.56 11.54 17.31
C ALA A 80 0.03 12.12 18.60
N PHE A 81 1.33 11.92 18.86
CA PHE A 81 2.00 12.56 20.00
C PHE A 81 1.98 14.09 19.89
N ASN A 82 2.31 14.62 18.71
CA ASN A 82 2.27 16.06 18.47
C ASN A 82 0.84 16.61 18.61
N ALA A 83 -0.15 15.93 18.03
CA ALA A 83 -1.55 16.33 18.15
C ALA A 83 -2.05 16.32 19.60
N LEU A 84 -1.64 15.34 20.42
CA LEU A 84 -1.96 15.29 21.85
C LEU A 84 -1.35 16.45 22.63
N ALA A 85 -0.08 16.78 22.38
CA ALA A 85 0.55 17.94 23.00
C ALA A 85 -0.14 19.26 22.61
N MET A 86 -0.47 19.40 21.31
CA MET A 86 -1.12 20.59 20.77
C MET A 86 -2.57 20.75 21.22
N THR A 87 -3.36 19.67 21.25
CA THR A 87 -4.77 19.71 21.71
C THR A 87 -4.88 20.24 23.14
N TRP A 88 -3.96 19.82 24.02
CA TRP A 88 -3.92 20.28 25.41
C TRP A 88 -3.60 21.77 25.54
N HIS A 89 -2.93 22.37 24.56
CA HIS A 89 -2.47 23.77 24.57
C HIS A 89 -3.21 24.62 23.51
N GLY A 90 -4.45 24.26 23.17
CA GLY A 90 -5.30 25.05 22.28
C GLY A 90 -4.86 25.06 20.81
N GLY A 91 -4.15 24.03 20.37
CA GLY A 91 -3.64 23.90 19.01
C GLY A 91 -2.26 24.52 18.78
N ALA A 92 -1.59 24.98 19.84
CA ALA A 92 -0.20 25.46 19.82
C ALA A 92 0.76 24.40 20.38
N MET A 93 1.99 24.37 19.91
CA MET A 93 2.99 23.42 20.39
C MET A 93 3.65 23.98 21.67
N PRO A 94 3.62 23.28 22.81
CA PRO A 94 4.25 23.80 24.02
C PRO A 94 5.78 23.69 23.94
N VAL A 95 6.48 24.78 24.26
CA VAL A 95 7.93 24.82 24.49
C VAL A 95 8.17 25.30 25.91
N ARG A 96 9.08 24.64 26.63
CA ARG A 96 9.34 25.02 28.02
C ARG A 96 10.22 26.26 28.13
N ALA A 97 9.86 27.16 29.05
CA ALA A 97 10.57 28.41 29.28
C ALA A 97 12.00 28.23 29.80
N ASP A 98 12.27 27.16 30.56
CA ASP A 98 13.60 26.78 31.06
C ASP A 98 14.58 26.48 29.92
N ILE A 99 14.14 25.74 28.90
CA ILE A 99 14.94 25.40 27.71
C ILE A 99 15.28 26.65 26.89
N LEU A 100 14.30 27.54 26.70
CA LEU A 100 14.53 28.81 26.01
C LEU A 100 15.52 29.69 26.78
N ALA A 101 15.43 29.70 28.11
CA ALA A 101 16.34 30.45 28.97
C ALA A 101 17.77 29.88 28.93
N GLU A 102 17.94 28.56 28.85
CA GLU A 102 19.25 27.90 28.62
C GLU A 102 19.89 28.32 27.29
N LEU A 103 19.06 28.64 26.29
CA LEU A 103 19.48 29.16 24.99
C LEU A 103 19.68 30.69 24.99
N GLY A 104 19.51 31.35 26.14
CA GLY A 104 19.67 32.80 26.31
C GLY A 104 18.41 33.62 26.00
N TYR A 105 17.30 32.98 25.64
CA TYR A 105 16.05 33.65 25.32
C TYR A 105 15.10 33.68 26.51
N HIS A 106 14.67 34.88 26.90
CA HIS A 106 13.76 35.08 28.03
C HIS A 106 12.42 35.57 27.48
N PHE A 107 11.40 34.72 27.59
CA PHE A 107 10.04 35.02 27.18
C PHE A 107 9.08 34.80 28.34
N ASP A 108 8.05 35.64 28.43
CA ASP A 108 7.00 35.44 29.40
C ASP A 108 6.16 34.20 29.04
N PRO A 109 5.66 33.44 30.04
CA PRO A 109 4.79 32.29 29.79
C PRO A 109 3.47 32.71 29.12
N GLY A 110 2.98 31.87 28.23
CA GLY A 110 1.79 32.14 27.43
C GLY A 110 2.05 33.00 26.19
N VAL A 111 3.28 33.49 26.01
CA VAL A 111 3.67 34.20 24.78
C VAL A 111 3.82 33.20 23.64
N LEU A 112 3.25 33.56 22.50
CA LEU A 112 3.47 32.86 21.24
C LEU A 112 4.77 33.35 20.61
N LEU A 113 5.65 32.43 20.23
CA LEU A 113 6.89 32.78 19.54
C LEU A 113 6.58 33.25 18.12
N GLU A 114 6.97 34.49 17.81
CA GLU A 114 6.70 35.12 16.52
C GLU A 114 7.40 34.34 15.39
N GLY A 115 6.63 33.90 14.38
CA GLY A 115 7.12 33.03 13.30
C GLY A 115 7.26 31.55 13.66
N SER A 116 6.81 31.12 14.85
CA SER A 116 6.70 29.70 15.22
C SER A 116 5.27 29.32 15.64
N LYS A 117 4.98 28.03 15.63
CA LYS A 117 3.72 27.44 16.15
C LYS A 117 3.73 27.28 17.68
N ASP A 118 4.78 27.79 18.33
CA ASP A 118 5.17 27.42 19.67
C ASP A 118 4.69 28.42 20.71
N VAL A 119 4.14 27.91 21.82
CA VAL A 119 3.74 28.69 23.00
C VAL A 119 4.67 28.37 24.16
N VAL A 120 5.13 29.42 24.85
CA VAL A 120 6.04 29.28 26.00
C VAL A 120 5.24 28.85 27.23
N VAL A 121 5.65 27.78 27.90
CA VAL A 121 4.95 27.23 29.08
C VAL A 121 5.94 26.98 30.22
N HIS A 122 5.54 27.29 31.46
CA HIS A 122 6.36 26.97 32.64
C HIS A 122 6.34 25.47 32.99
N HIS A 123 5.15 24.86 33.02
CA HIS A 123 4.97 23.44 33.30
C HIS A 123 3.86 22.87 32.43
N SER A 124 4.15 21.77 31.74
CA SER A 124 3.17 21.00 30.97
C SER A 124 3.11 19.57 31.53
N PRO A 125 1.92 19.03 31.84
CA PRO A 125 1.79 17.62 32.23
C PRO A 125 2.20 16.67 31.10
N LEU A 126 2.16 17.15 29.86
CA LEU A 126 2.60 16.44 28.65
C LEU A 126 3.97 16.92 28.17
N TRP A 127 4.83 17.42 29.07
CA TRP A 127 6.18 17.91 28.72
C TRP A 127 7.02 16.87 27.97
N LEU A 128 6.78 15.58 28.20
CA LEU A 128 7.52 14.53 27.51
C LEU A 128 7.19 14.51 26.00
N LEU A 129 5.97 14.89 25.61
CA LEU A 129 5.52 14.95 24.22
C LEU A 129 5.79 16.33 23.58
N SER A 130 6.26 17.30 24.36
CA SER A 130 6.49 18.66 23.91
C SER A 130 7.85 18.84 23.25
N ASP A 131 8.13 20.04 22.77
CA ASP A 131 9.41 20.42 22.21
C ASP A 131 10.42 20.65 23.34
N TRP A 132 11.23 19.61 23.62
CA TRP A 132 12.26 19.68 24.66
C TRP A 132 13.63 19.16 24.23
N ILE A 133 13.73 18.49 23.08
CA ILE A 133 14.99 17.94 22.62
C ILE A 133 15.72 19.03 21.85
N VAL A 134 16.78 19.56 22.45
CA VAL A 134 17.63 20.56 21.82
C VAL A 134 18.73 19.86 21.04
N ILE A 135 18.69 19.99 19.72
CA ILE A 135 19.74 19.55 18.82
C ILE A 135 20.52 20.77 18.34
N SER A 136 21.78 20.87 18.77
CA SER A 136 22.71 21.90 18.31
C SER A 136 23.64 21.30 17.25
N ILE A 137 23.43 21.63 15.98
CA ILE A 137 24.32 21.23 14.87
C ILE A 137 25.06 22.48 14.42
N GLY A 138 26.30 22.66 14.90
CA GLY A 138 27.11 23.84 14.59
C GLY A 138 26.45 25.14 15.10
N THR A 139 26.10 26.04 14.19
CA THR A 139 25.38 27.30 14.48
C THR A 139 23.85 27.16 14.52
N PHE A 140 23.32 25.95 14.31
CA PHE A 140 21.87 25.70 14.26
C PHE A 140 21.38 25.11 15.58
N ILE A 141 20.42 25.78 16.20
CA ILE A 141 19.68 25.27 17.36
C ILE A 141 18.30 24.88 16.86
N LEU A 142 17.98 23.60 16.95
CA LEU A 142 16.66 23.03 16.67
C LEU A 142 16.08 22.51 17.98
N ILE A 143 14.88 22.95 18.32
CA ILE A 143 14.09 22.36 19.38
C ILE A 143 13.09 21.44 18.68
N ILE A 144 13.11 20.15 19.02
CA ILE A 144 12.25 19.16 18.41
C ILE A 144 11.50 18.35 19.47
N SER A 145 10.34 17.84 19.09
CA SER A 145 9.59 16.89 19.91
C SER A 145 10.01 15.46 19.61
N PRO A 146 9.78 14.51 20.53
CA PRO A 146 9.90 13.10 20.22
C PRO A 146 8.92 12.64 19.14
N GLY A 147 7.77 13.32 18.98
CA GLY A 147 6.86 13.06 17.88
C GLY A 147 7.48 13.41 16.52
N ASP A 148 8.24 14.50 16.42
CA ASP A 148 8.98 14.86 15.20
C ASP A 148 10.06 13.84 14.85
N ILE A 149 10.74 13.28 15.85
CA ILE A 149 11.72 12.19 15.64
C ILE A 149 11.02 10.95 15.06
N LEU A 150 9.85 10.59 15.60
CA LEU A 150 9.06 9.47 15.09
C LEU A 150 8.57 9.74 13.66
N VAL A 151 8.10 10.95 13.36
CA VAL A 151 7.68 11.34 12.01
C VAL A 151 8.86 11.28 11.04
N ALA A 152 10.01 11.87 11.38
CA ALA A 152 11.21 11.86 10.55
C ALA A 152 11.71 10.42 10.32
N GLY A 153 11.78 9.61 11.37
CA GLY A 153 12.13 8.19 11.30
C GLY A 153 11.16 7.40 10.43
N GLY A 154 9.86 7.69 10.53
CA GLY A 154 8.83 7.08 9.69
C GLY A 154 8.98 7.45 8.20
N VAL A 155 9.32 8.70 7.89
CA VAL A 155 9.63 9.13 6.51
C VAL A 155 10.87 8.42 5.97
N VAL A 156 11.93 8.31 6.77
CA VAL A 156 13.15 7.55 6.40
C VAL A 156 12.80 6.09 6.15
N MET A 157 12.02 5.46 7.03
CA MET A 157 11.54 4.09 6.86
C MET A 157 10.71 3.92 5.58
N TRP A 158 9.86 4.89 5.25
CA TRP A 158 9.09 4.91 4.02
C TRP A 158 9.98 4.97 2.77
N LEU A 159 10.95 5.87 2.76
CA LEU A 159 11.90 6.01 1.65
C LEU A 159 12.76 4.75 1.45
N LEU A 160 13.16 4.08 2.54
CA LEU A 160 14.08 2.94 2.48
C LEU A 160 13.40 1.59 2.29
N PHE A 161 12.22 1.35 2.87
CA PHE A 161 11.66 0.00 3.01
C PHE A 161 10.29 -0.22 2.35
N SER A 162 9.64 0.83 1.81
CA SER A 162 8.30 0.70 1.19
C SER A 162 8.28 -0.31 0.04
N ARG A 163 9.28 -0.30 -0.85
CA ARG A 163 9.35 -1.20 -2.01
C ARG A 163 9.53 -2.68 -1.62
N THR A 164 10.34 -2.96 -0.60
CA THR A 164 10.59 -4.34 -0.12
C THR A 164 9.33 -4.94 0.49
N ALA A 165 8.60 -4.16 1.31
CA ALA A 165 7.36 -4.60 1.91
C ALA A 165 6.25 -4.87 0.86
N ALA A 166 6.23 -4.10 -0.23
CA ALA A 166 5.31 -4.33 -1.35
C ALA A 166 5.62 -5.62 -2.12
N LEU A 167 6.90 -5.86 -2.46
CA LEU A 167 7.35 -7.05 -3.20
C LEU A 167 7.18 -8.35 -2.41
N GLU A 168 7.46 -8.33 -1.11
CA GLU A 168 7.23 -9.49 -0.22
C GLU A 168 5.75 -9.86 -0.13
N ARG A 169 4.85 -8.87 -0.12
CA ARG A 169 3.40 -9.10 -0.11
C ARG A 169 2.88 -9.63 -1.43
N GLU A 170 3.33 -9.10 -2.56
CA GLU A 170 2.92 -9.61 -3.88
C GLU A 170 3.36 -11.07 -4.04
N SER A 171 4.58 -11.38 -3.62
CA SER A 171 5.13 -12.74 -3.60
C SER A 171 4.34 -13.67 -2.66
N SER A 172 3.96 -13.18 -1.46
CA SER A 172 3.13 -13.93 -0.51
C SER A 172 1.70 -14.16 -1.01
N MET A 173 1.10 -13.18 -1.68
CA MET A 173 -0.22 -13.30 -2.30
C MET A 173 -0.21 -14.28 -3.47
N LEU A 174 0.82 -14.22 -4.33
CA LEU A 174 1.02 -15.19 -5.40
C LEU A 174 1.24 -16.61 -4.86
N ALA A 175 1.99 -16.76 -3.76
CA ALA A 175 2.20 -18.04 -3.08
C ALA A 175 0.91 -18.57 -2.42
N CYS A 176 0.10 -17.70 -1.80
CA CYS A 176 -1.18 -18.08 -1.22
C CYS A 176 -2.20 -18.43 -2.30
N HIS A 177 -2.20 -17.72 -3.43
CA HIS A 177 -3.06 -18.01 -4.57
C HIS A 177 -2.68 -19.31 -5.27
N SER A 178 -1.38 -19.59 -5.43
CA SER A 178 -0.91 -20.87 -5.98
C SER A 178 -1.19 -22.05 -5.04
N ALA A 179 -1.05 -21.85 -3.72
CA ALA A 179 -1.44 -22.83 -2.71
C ALA A 179 -2.95 -23.07 -2.71
N SER A 180 -3.76 -22.00 -2.77
CA SER A 180 -5.22 -22.08 -2.88
C SER A 180 -5.66 -22.78 -4.16
N HIS A 181 -5.01 -22.54 -5.31
CA HIS A 181 -5.29 -23.27 -6.55
C HIS A 181 -4.86 -24.73 -6.48
N ALA A 182 -3.75 -25.05 -5.81
CA ALA A 182 -3.28 -26.41 -5.58
C ALA A 182 -4.20 -27.19 -4.62
N GLU A 183 -4.76 -26.51 -3.63
CA GLU A 183 -5.67 -27.09 -2.62
C GLU A 183 -7.12 -27.15 -3.12
N THR A 184 -7.56 -26.19 -3.92
CA THR A 184 -8.82 -26.27 -4.70
C THR A 184 -8.75 -27.39 -5.75
N ARG A 185 -7.55 -27.69 -6.28
CA ARG A 185 -7.32 -28.88 -7.12
C ARG A 185 -7.49 -30.21 -6.36
N LYS A 186 -7.30 -30.22 -5.04
CA LYS A 186 -7.43 -31.43 -4.21
C LYS A 186 -8.82 -31.60 -3.61
N ASN A 187 -9.57 -30.51 -3.44
CA ASN A 187 -10.93 -30.52 -2.88
C ASN A 187 -11.98 -30.20 -3.95
N LEU A 188 -11.93 -30.91 -5.08
CA LEU A 188 -13.02 -30.90 -6.05
C LEU A 188 -14.22 -31.67 -5.45
N ILE A 189 -15.33 -30.95 -5.31
CA ILE A 189 -16.65 -31.41 -4.89
C ILE A 189 -17.02 -32.69 -5.69
N PRO A 190 -17.66 -33.71 -5.07
CA PRO A 190 -18.14 -34.88 -5.80
C PRO A 190 -19.09 -34.42 -6.92
N GLY A 191 -18.67 -34.59 -8.17
CA GLY A 191 -19.42 -34.14 -9.36
C GLY A 191 -18.69 -33.16 -10.28
N HIS A 192 -17.49 -32.68 -9.93
CA HIS A 192 -16.62 -31.98 -10.89
C HIS A 192 -15.66 -32.98 -11.56
N SER A 193 -15.78 -33.11 -12.89
CA SER A 193 -14.84 -33.86 -13.74
C SER A 193 -13.39 -33.60 -13.33
N THR A 194 -12.61 -34.67 -13.20
CA THR A 194 -11.17 -34.65 -12.92
C THR A 194 -10.37 -33.98 -14.04
N ARG A 195 -11.01 -33.66 -15.18
CA ARG A 195 -10.38 -33.12 -16.39
C ARG A 195 -11.15 -31.90 -16.93
N PRO A 196 -11.04 -30.73 -16.28
CA PRO A 196 -11.84 -29.54 -16.60
C PRO A 196 -11.55 -28.97 -18.00
N ALA A 197 -10.36 -29.23 -18.57
CA ALA A 197 -10.03 -28.81 -19.92
C ALA A 197 -10.74 -29.68 -20.98
N LEU A 198 -10.77 -31.01 -20.79
CA LEU A 198 -11.56 -31.92 -21.60
C LEU A 198 -13.06 -31.67 -21.48
N THR A 199 -13.58 -31.34 -20.29
CA THR A 199 -15.00 -30.98 -20.12
C THR A 199 -15.38 -29.74 -20.92
N ARG A 200 -14.54 -28.70 -20.90
CA ARG A 200 -14.79 -27.49 -21.71
C ARG A 200 -14.73 -27.80 -23.20
N LEU A 201 -13.79 -28.66 -23.62
CA LEU A 201 -13.71 -29.12 -25.00
C LEU A 201 -14.99 -29.86 -25.42
N ALA A 202 -15.46 -30.78 -24.58
CA ALA A 202 -16.67 -31.57 -24.84
C ALA A 202 -17.91 -30.68 -24.97
N LEU A 203 -18.07 -29.70 -24.08
CA LEU A 203 -19.17 -28.74 -24.14
C LEU A 203 -19.09 -27.86 -25.40
N LEU A 204 -17.87 -27.42 -25.78
CA LEU A 204 -17.68 -26.60 -26.96
C LEU A 204 -17.97 -27.41 -28.25
N ALA A 205 -17.50 -28.66 -28.31
CA ALA A 205 -17.75 -29.57 -29.43
C ALA A 205 -19.23 -30.00 -29.52
N ALA A 206 -19.92 -30.11 -28.39
CA ALA A 206 -21.37 -30.36 -28.37
C ALA A 206 -22.17 -29.12 -28.82
N ALA A 207 -21.70 -27.91 -28.53
CA ALA A 207 -22.34 -26.67 -28.92
C ALA A 207 -22.10 -26.28 -30.39
N ASP A 208 -20.96 -26.69 -30.97
CA ASP A 208 -20.60 -26.44 -32.36
C ASP A 208 -20.20 -27.75 -33.10
N PRO A 209 -21.08 -28.33 -33.93
CA PRO A 209 -20.78 -29.57 -34.64
C PRO A 209 -19.64 -29.42 -35.66
N ALA A 210 -19.40 -28.22 -36.19
CA ALA A 210 -18.28 -27.98 -37.10
C ALA A 210 -16.94 -28.04 -36.37
N LEU A 211 -16.90 -27.65 -35.10
CA LEU A 211 -15.73 -27.83 -34.24
C LEU A 211 -15.49 -29.31 -33.94
N ALA A 212 -16.53 -30.08 -33.64
CA ALA A 212 -16.41 -31.52 -33.39
C ALA A 212 -15.87 -32.27 -34.61
N GLU A 213 -16.35 -31.92 -35.81
CA GLU A 213 -15.86 -32.50 -37.08
C GLU A 213 -14.39 -32.15 -37.33
N ARG A 214 -13.97 -30.92 -37.04
CA ARG A 214 -12.56 -30.50 -37.12
C ARG A 214 -11.67 -31.25 -36.13
N LEU A 215 -12.12 -31.43 -34.89
CA LEU A 215 -11.39 -32.18 -33.85
C LEU A 215 -11.26 -33.67 -34.21
N LEU A 216 -12.23 -34.24 -34.90
CA LEU A 216 -12.20 -35.63 -35.35
C LEU A 216 -11.19 -35.84 -36.50
N HIS A 217 -11.09 -34.90 -37.44
CA HIS A 217 -10.33 -35.09 -38.67
C HIS A 217 -8.90 -34.52 -38.64
N ASP A 218 -8.63 -33.47 -37.88
CA ASP A 218 -7.34 -32.78 -37.93
C ASP A 218 -6.60 -32.84 -36.57
N PRO A 219 -5.30 -33.18 -36.51
CA PRO A 219 -4.48 -33.02 -35.30
C PRO A 219 -4.16 -31.53 -35.04
N PHE A 220 -5.18 -30.68 -35.03
CA PHE A 220 -5.02 -29.26 -34.76
C PHE A 220 -4.63 -29.03 -33.30
N ASP A 221 -3.78 -28.04 -33.08
CA ASP A 221 -3.52 -27.54 -31.74
C ASP A 221 -4.82 -26.97 -31.19
N VAL A 222 -5.43 -27.69 -30.25
CA VAL A 222 -6.73 -27.38 -29.62
C VAL A 222 -6.75 -25.97 -29.03
N ALA A 223 -5.56 -25.42 -28.74
CA ALA A 223 -5.34 -24.04 -28.36
C ALA A 223 -5.87 -23.01 -29.39
N ASN A 224 -6.00 -23.37 -30.66
CA ASN A 224 -6.48 -22.50 -31.75
C ASN A 224 -7.87 -22.89 -32.29
N ALA A 225 -8.57 -23.80 -31.61
CA ALA A 225 -9.80 -24.39 -32.15
C ALA A 225 -10.97 -23.38 -32.21
N HIS A 226 -10.94 -22.31 -31.40
CA HIS A 226 -11.97 -21.27 -31.41
C HIS A 226 -11.38 -19.87 -31.19
N PRO A 227 -11.77 -18.85 -31.98
CA PRO A 227 -11.18 -17.49 -31.93
C PRO A 227 -11.39 -16.77 -30.58
N HIS A 228 -12.35 -17.22 -29.77
CA HIS A 228 -12.70 -16.61 -28.48
C HIS A 228 -12.45 -17.50 -27.25
N TYR A 229 -12.09 -18.77 -27.43
CA TYR A 229 -11.90 -19.71 -26.31
C TYR A 229 -10.61 -20.49 -26.49
N HIS A 230 -9.58 -20.13 -25.71
CA HIS A 230 -8.34 -20.90 -25.61
C HIS A 230 -8.51 -22.01 -24.57
N VAL A 231 -8.50 -23.27 -25.03
CA VAL A 231 -8.45 -24.45 -24.16
C VAL A 231 -7.05 -25.04 -24.22
N THR A 232 -6.33 -24.98 -23.10
CA THR A 232 -5.01 -25.61 -22.95
C THR A 232 -5.19 -27.02 -22.42
N LEU A 233 -4.94 -28.01 -23.27
CA LEU A 233 -4.89 -29.42 -22.87
C LEU A 233 -3.49 -29.78 -22.37
N ASP A 234 -3.41 -30.58 -21.31
CA ASP A 234 -2.14 -31.13 -20.85
C ASP A 234 -1.69 -32.34 -21.70
N ALA A 235 -0.53 -32.92 -21.40
CA ALA A 235 -0.01 -34.05 -22.18
C ALA A 235 -0.88 -35.30 -22.09
N ASN A 236 -1.56 -35.52 -20.96
CA ASN A 236 -2.42 -36.66 -20.73
C ASN A 236 -3.74 -36.51 -21.49
N ASP A 237 -4.35 -35.32 -21.38
CA ASP A 237 -5.59 -34.97 -22.09
C ASP A 237 -5.42 -35.03 -23.62
N ARG A 238 -4.25 -34.62 -24.14
CA ARG A 238 -3.91 -34.78 -25.56
C ARG A 238 -3.82 -36.24 -25.99
N ALA A 239 -3.22 -37.10 -25.16
CA ALA A 239 -3.11 -38.52 -25.44
C ALA A 239 -4.49 -39.20 -25.44
N THR A 240 -5.34 -38.83 -24.48
CA THR A 240 -6.73 -39.26 -24.40
C THR A 240 -7.54 -38.85 -25.63
N LEU A 241 -7.45 -37.58 -26.04
CA LEU A 241 -8.15 -37.09 -27.24
C LEU A 241 -7.71 -37.84 -28.50
N ALA A 242 -6.41 -38.10 -28.65
CA ALA A 242 -5.87 -38.89 -29.75
C ALA A 242 -6.37 -40.34 -29.74
N ALA A 243 -6.50 -40.95 -28.56
CA ALA A 243 -7.04 -42.31 -28.40
C ALA A 243 -8.53 -42.39 -28.74
N ILE A 244 -9.33 -41.39 -28.37
CA ILE A 244 -10.75 -41.28 -28.75
C ILE A 244 -10.85 -41.10 -30.27
N ARG A 245 -10.03 -40.22 -30.87
CA ARG A 245 -10.01 -39.99 -32.32
C ARG A 245 -9.66 -41.25 -33.12
N ALA A 246 -8.80 -42.11 -32.58
CA ALA A 246 -8.42 -43.36 -33.22
C ALA A 246 -9.56 -44.40 -33.22
N ARG A 247 -10.54 -44.28 -32.31
CA ARG A 247 -11.65 -45.22 -32.13
C ARG A 247 -12.93 -44.73 -32.80
N ALA A 248 -13.27 -43.46 -32.63
CA ALA A 248 -14.48 -42.87 -33.17
C ALA A 248 -14.42 -42.73 -34.70
N ARG A 249 -15.48 -43.16 -35.40
CA ARG A 249 -15.63 -43.01 -36.85
C ARG A 249 -16.65 -41.96 -37.24
N THR A 250 -17.49 -41.57 -36.30
CA THR A 250 -18.52 -40.54 -36.48
C THR A 250 -18.41 -39.47 -35.40
N VAL A 251 -18.94 -38.27 -35.68
CA VAL A 251 -18.98 -37.17 -34.70
C VAL A 251 -19.80 -37.55 -33.46
N GLY A 252 -20.86 -38.36 -33.62
CA GLY A 252 -21.67 -38.84 -32.50
C GLY A 252 -20.91 -39.79 -31.57
N GLU A 253 -20.16 -40.74 -32.12
CA GLU A 253 -19.27 -41.63 -31.34
C GLU A 253 -18.18 -40.83 -30.63
N PHE A 254 -17.58 -39.86 -31.33
CA PHE A 254 -16.55 -38.99 -30.77
C PHE A 254 -17.05 -38.21 -29.56
N LEU A 255 -18.21 -37.55 -29.66
CA LEU A 255 -18.81 -36.82 -28.55
C LEU A 255 -19.23 -37.74 -27.39
N GLY A 256 -19.71 -38.95 -27.69
CA GLY A 256 -20.07 -39.95 -26.69
C GLY A 256 -18.88 -40.46 -25.89
N GLU A 257 -17.79 -40.84 -26.57
CA GLU A 257 -16.54 -41.25 -25.91
C GLU A 257 -15.89 -40.11 -25.14
N LEU A 258 -15.94 -38.89 -25.68
CA LEU A 258 -15.43 -37.70 -25.02
C LEU A 258 -16.21 -37.37 -23.73
N ALA A 259 -17.54 -37.54 -23.74
CA ALA A 259 -18.37 -37.38 -22.55
C ALA A 259 -18.09 -38.48 -21.49
N ALA A 260 -17.97 -39.73 -21.90
CA ALA A 260 -17.67 -40.84 -20.99
C ALA A 260 -16.34 -40.65 -20.24
N GLU A 261 -15.31 -40.21 -20.95
CA GLU A 261 -13.99 -39.96 -20.38
C GLU A 261 -13.96 -38.69 -19.49
N VAL A 262 -14.80 -37.70 -19.79
CA VAL A 262 -15.03 -36.52 -18.94
C VAL A 262 -15.73 -36.91 -17.63
N ASP A 263 -16.69 -37.84 -17.68
CA ASP A 263 -17.40 -38.34 -16.51
C ASP A 263 -16.59 -39.38 -15.71
N GLY A 264 -15.43 -39.81 -16.24
CA GLY A 264 -14.46 -40.65 -15.56
C GLY A 264 -14.71 -42.16 -15.68
N PHE A 265 -15.36 -42.60 -16.76
CA PHE A 265 -15.62 -44.01 -17.06
C PHE A 265 -14.57 -44.64 -17.98
#